data_AF-Q2UGC4-F1
#
_entry.id   AF-Q2UGC4-F1
#
_cell.length_a   1.000
_cell.length_b   1.000
_cell.length_c   1.000
_cell.angle_alpha   90.00
_cell.angle_beta   90.00
_cell.angle_gamma   90.00
#
_symmetry.space_group_name_H-M   'P 1'
#
loop_
_entity.id
_entity.type
_entity.pdbx_description
1 polymer ?
#
loop_
_entity_poly.entity_id
_entity_poly.type
_entity_poly.pdbx_seq_one_letter_code
_entity_poly.pdbx_strand_id
1 'polypeptide(L)'
;MAAQASEDLQKLDQAMESYEVELNGTMHPVKCIRNLNGHNIDQHVIHGGKSVPIVKGGDQTKMEEGEVFAIETFGSTGKGYVREDMETSHYALVPNASPVPLRLSSAKNLLNVINKNFGTLPFCRRYLDRLGQDKYLLGVRR
;
A
#
# COMPACT_ATOMS: atom_id res chain seq x y z
N MET A 1 11.30 4.23 -24.13
CA MET A 1 10.20 5.14 -24.56
C MET A 1 9.20 5.30 -23.42
N ALA A 2 8.65 6.50 -23.15
CA ALA A 2 7.61 6.69 -22.11
C ALA A 2 6.22 6.36 -22.68
N ALA A 3 5.57 5.32 -22.16
CA ALA A 3 4.20 4.95 -22.51
C ALA A 3 3.22 5.65 -21.57
N GLN A 4 2.11 6.20 -22.07
CA GLN A 4 0.97 6.46 -21.19
C GLN A 4 0.67 5.14 -20.44
N ALA A 5 0.29 5.19 -19.15
CA ALA A 5 -0.31 4.01 -18.51
C ALA A 5 -1.25 3.37 -19.52
N SER A 6 -1.01 2.10 -19.87
CA SER A 6 -1.51 1.53 -21.13
C SER A 6 -3.00 1.84 -21.28
N GLU A 7 -3.47 2.12 -22.49
CA GLU A 7 -4.89 2.46 -22.72
C GLU A 7 -5.85 1.44 -22.07
N ASP A 8 -5.38 0.21 -21.86
CA ASP A 8 -6.07 -0.86 -21.16
C ASP A 8 -6.28 -0.60 -19.67
N LEU A 9 -5.30 -0.01 -18.96
CA LEU A 9 -5.43 0.36 -17.55
C LEU A 9 -6.47 1.47 -17.33
N GLN A 10 -6.69 2.32 -18.33
CA GLN A 10 -7.72 3.36 -18.27
C GLN A 10 -9.16 2.81 -18.39
N LYS A 11 -9.31 1.51 -18.68
CA LYS A 11 -10.59 0.82 -18.84
C LYS A 11 -10.88 -0.18 -17.71
N LEU A 12 -10.08 -0.19 -16.65
CA LEU A 12 -10.27 -1.09 -15.50
C LEU A 12 -11.64 -0.93 -14.84
N ASP A 13 -12.11 0.32 -14.71
CA ASP A 13 -13.45 0.62 -14.18
C ASP A 13 -14.54 0.03 -15.08
N GLN A 14 -14.44 0.22 -16.39
CA GLN A 14 -15.41 -0.31 -17.36
C GLN A 14 -15.46 -1.83 -17.31
N ALA A 15 -14.30 -2.49 -17.25
CA ALA A 15 -14.23 -3.94 -17.13
C ALA A 15 -14.87 -4.40 -15.81
N MET A 16 -14.46 -3.84 -14.68
CA MET A 16 -14.92 -4.27 -13.36
C MET A 16 -16.41 -3.98 -13.11
N GLU A 17 -16.87 -2.78 -13.46
CA GLU A 17 -18.24 -2.32 -13.20
C GLU A 17 -19.25 -2.84 -14.23
N SER A 18 -18.81 -3.63 -15.22
CA SER A 18 -19.70 -4.41 -16.10
C SER A 18 -20.28 -5.67 -15.45
N TYR A 19 -19.80 -6.02 -14.26
CA TYR A 19 -20.22 -7.24 -13.55
C TYR A 19 -21.16 -6.94 -12.38
N GLU A 20 -22.02 -7.91 -12.11
CA GLU A 20 -22.86 -8.01 -10.92
C GLU A 20 -22.68 -9.38 -10.27
N VAL A 21 -22.95 -9.46 -8.96
CA VAL A 21 -22.84 -10.70 -8.18
C VAL A 21 -24.05 -10.86 -7.27
N GLU A 22 -24.59 -12.07 -7.21
CA GLU A 22 -25.63 -12.42 -6.24
C GLU A 22 -25.01 -12.82 -4.90
N LEU A 23 -25.35 -12.12 -3.83
CA LEU A 23 -24.96 -12.47 -2.46
C LEU A 23 -26.23 -12.55 -1.60
N ASN A 24 -26.45 -13.69 -0.95
CA ASN A 24 -27.61 -13.92 -0.07
C ASN A 24 -28.97 -13.57 -0.73
N GLY A 25 -29.16 -13.93 -2.00
CA GLY A 25 -30.41 -13.65 -2.73
C GLY A 25 -30.56 -12.21 -3.25
N THR A 26 -29.52 -11.37 -3.11
CA THR A 26 -29.53 -9.98 -3.58
C THR A 26 -28.47 -9.76 -4.64
N MET A 27 -28.85 -9.18 -5.77
CA MET A 27 -27.90 -8.76 -6.82
C MET A 27 -27.20 -7.47 -6.41
N HIS A 28 -25.86 -7.47 -6.51
CA HIS A 28 -25.01 -6.33 -6.22
C HIS A 28 -24.15 -5.97 -7.44
N PRO A 29 -24.17 -4.71 -7.92
CA PRO A 29 -23.18 -4.26 -8.88
C PRO A 29 -21.80 -4.21 -8.22
N VAL A 30 -20.77 -4.66 -8.93
CA VAL A 30 -19.38 -4.52 -8.48
C VAL A 30 -18.93 -3.08 -8.70
N LYS A 31 -18.28 -2.48 -7.70
CA LYS A 31 -17.71 -1.13 -7.78
C LYS A 31 -16.23 -1.14 -7.52
N CYS A 32 -15.47 -0.35 -8.26
CA CYS A 32 -14.07 -0.12 -7.94
C CYS A 32 -13.92 0.63 -6.60
N ILE A 33 -12.95 0.24 -5.78
CA ILE A 33 -12.56 1.01 -4.59
C ILE A 33 -11.69 2.20 -5.01
N ARG A 34 -12.32 3.37 -5.20
CA ARG A 34 -11.70 4.52 -5.88
C ARG A 34 -10.49 5.15 -5.18
N ASN A 35 -10.24 4.84 -3.91
CA ASN A 35 -9.09 5.33 -3.14
C ASN A 35 -8.05 4.25 -2.84
N LEU A 36 -8.09 3.12 -3.55
CA LEU A 36 -7.00 2.16 -3.66
C LEU A 36 -6.51 2.11 -5.10
N ASN A 37 -5.21 1.93 -5.27
CA ASN A 37 -4.53 2.04 -6.55
C ASN A 37 -3.40 1.01 -6.58
N GLY A 38 -2.98 0.60 -7.78
CA GLY A 38 -1.66 0.01 -7.93
C GLY A 38 -0.57 1.06 -7.84
N HIS A 39 0.69 0.64 -7.97
CA HIS A 39 1.84 1.52 -7.78
C HIS A 39 3.09 0.99 -8.48
N ASN A 40 4.10 1.83 -8.70
CA ASN A 40 5.43 1.34 -9.07
C ASN A 40 6.16 0.78 -7.84
N ILE A 41 7.14 -0.09 -8.10
CA ILE A 41 8.01 -0.72 -7.11
C ILE A 41 9.45 -0.34 -7.45
N ASP A 42 10.16 0.22 -6.48
CA ASP A 42 11.60 0.45 -6.56
C ASP A 42 12.35 -0.53 -5.64
N GLN A 43 13.68 -0.56 -5.76
CA GLN A 43 14.49 -1.45 -4.93
C GLN A 43 14.31 -1.14 -3.44
N HIS A 44 13.79 -2.12 -2.69
CA HIS A 44 13.44 -2.02 -1.27
C HIS A 44 12.41 -0.94 -0.90
N VAL A 45 11.68 -0.39 -1.88
CA VAL A 45 10.62 0.58 -1.66
C VAL A 45 9.37 0.07 -2.35
N ILE A 46 8.41 -0.43 -1.56
CA ILE A 46 7.20 -1.05 -2.10
C ILE A 46 6.38 -0.05 -2.92
N HIS A 47 6.31 1.22 -2.51
CA HIS A 47 5.62 2.29 -3.24
C HIS A 47 6.63 3.32 -3.74
N GLY A 48 7.03 3.24 -5.00
CA GLY A 48 8.06 4.11 -5.60
C GLY A 48 7.58 5.52 -6.00
N GLY A 49 6.30 5.85 -5.72
CA GLY A 49 5.74 7.20 -5.87
C GLY A 49 4.82 7.42 -7.07
N LYS A 50 4.82 6.55 -8.09
CA LYS A 50 3.81 6.53 -9.16
C LYS A 50 2.63 5.67 -8.74
N SER A 51 1.42 6.14 -9.04
CA SER A 51 0.18 5.40 -8.77
C SER A 51 -0.48 4.92 -10.06
N VAL A 52 -1.11 3.74 -10.01
CA VAL A 52 -1.92 3.18 -11.10
C VAL A 52 -3.39 3.25 -10.69
N PRO A 53 -4.12 4.29 -11.15
CA PRO A 53 -5.52 4.45 -10.78
C PRO A 53 -6.39 3.35 -11.39
N ILE A 54 -7.40 2.91 -10.63
CA ILE A 54 -8.38 1.90 -11.07
C ILE A 54 -9.74 2.50 -11.45
N VAL A 55 -9.82 3.83 -11.42
CA VAL A 55 -10.97 4.64 -11.85
C VAL A 55 -10.49 5.82 -12.69
N LYS A 56 -11.36 6.34 -13.55
CA LYS A 56 -11.08 7.52 -14.38
C LYS A 56 -10.74 8.75 -13.53
N GLY A 57 -9.89 9.63 -14.08
CA GLY A 57 -9.55 10.93 -13.48
C GLY A 57 -8.40 10.90 -12.45
N GLY A 58 -7.66 9.79 -12.34
CA GLY A 58 -6.47 9.68 -11.50
C GLY A 58 -5.19 10.25 -12.14
N ASP A 59 -4.04 9.89 -11.56
CA ASP A 59 -2.70 10.26 -12.02
C ASP A 59 -2.52 9.98 -13.53
N GLN A 60 -1.96 10.95 -14.24
CA GLN A 60 -1.69 10.88 -15.69
C GLN A 60 -0.20 10.67 -16.00
N THR A 61 0.63 10.48 -14.96
CA THR A 61 2.04 10.14 -15.08
C THR A 61 2.20 8.89 -15.96
N LYS A 62 3.17 8.97 -16.87
CA LYS A 62 3.47 7.91 -17.82
C LYS A 62 4.28 6.79 -17.17
N MET A 63 4.04 5.57 -17.62
CA MET A 63 4.90 4.42 -17.34
C MET A 63 6.14 4.51 -18.22
N GLU A 64 7.29 4.19 -17.65
CA GLU A 64 8.59 4.26 -18.31
C GLU A 64 9.20 2.86 -18.41
N GLU A 65 9.98 2.67 -19.49
CA GLU A 65 10.70 1.42 -19.72
C GLU A 65 11.68 1.14 -18.57
N GLY A 66 11.66 -0.09 -18.06
CA GLY A 66 12.49 -0.52 -16.94
C GLY A 66 11.83 -0.35 -15.57
N GLU A 67 10.66 0.29 -15.48
CA GLU A 67 9.89 0.34 -14.25
C GLU A 67 9.18 -0.98 -13.95
N VAL A 68 8.99 -1.26 -12.66
CA VAL A 68 8.20 -2.40 -12.18
C VAL A 68 6.94 -1.87 -11.53
N PHE A 69 5.79 -2.47 -11.83
CA PHE A 69 4.50 -2.05 -11.27
C PHE A 69 3.78 -3.23 -10.60
N ALA A 70 3.17 -2.93 -9.45
CA ALA A 70 2.07 -3.71 -8.91
C ALA A 70 0.78 -3.25 -9.60
N ILE A 71 0.19 -4.13 -10.40
CA ILE A 71 -1.14 -3.89 -10.98
C ILE A 71 -2.16 -4.63 -10.12
N GLU A 72 -2.87 -3.86 -9.29
CA GLU A 72 -3.86 -4.37 -8.34
C GLU A 72 -5.18 -3.64 -8.51
N THR A 73 -6.27 -4.39 -8.41
CA THR A 73 -7.62 -3.87 -8.54
C THR A 73 -8.48 -4.39 -7.40
N PHE A 74 -9.44 -3.58 -6.98
CA PHE A 74 -10.24 -3.84 -5.79
C PHE A 74 -11.71 -3.61 -6.10
N GLY A 75 -12.46 -4.71 -6.20
CA GLY A 75 -13.91 -4.70 -6.35
C GLY A 75 -14.61 -4.72 -4.99
N SER A 76 -15.73 -4.01 -4.88
CA SER A 76 -16.55 -3.96 -3.66
C SER A 76 -18.03 -3.94 -4.00
N THR A 77 -18.84 -4.64 -3.21
CA THR A 77 -20.30 -4.50 -3.20
C THR A 77 -20.79 -3.36 -2.31
N GLY A 78 -19.87 -2.66 -1.64
CA GLY A 78 -20.15 -1.54 -0.73
C GLY A 78 -20.16 -0.18 -1.41
N LYS A 79 -19.57 0.81 -0.74
CA LYS A 79 -19.50 2.21 -1.22
C LYS A 79 -18.37 2.47 -2.22
N GLY A 80 -17.54 1.47 -2.53
CA GLY A 80 -16.35 1.63 -3.38
C GLY A 80 -15.33 2.61 -2.78
N TYR A 81 -15.16 2.61 -1.46
CA TYR A 81 -14.24 3.49 -0.76
C TYR A 81 -13.82 2.88 0.59
N VAL A 82 -12.52 2.86 0.87
CA VAL A 82 -11.98 2.39 2.15
C VAL A 82 -11.72 3.53 3.11
N ARG A 83 -11.84 3.24 4.41
CA ARG A 83 -11.46 4.14 5.51
C ARG A 83 -10.54 3.36 6.44
N GLU A 84 -9.65 4.08 7.13
CA GLU A 84 -8.89 3.46 8.21
C GLU A 84 -9.87 2.92 9.26
N ASP A 85 -9.67 1.66 9.66
CA ASP A 85 -10.46 0.95 10.66
C ASP A 85 -9.59 -0.09 11.36
N MET A 86 -10.03 -0.56 12.53
CA MET A 86 -9.35 -1.55 13.36
C MET A 86 -7.94 -1.11 13.83
N GLU A 87 -7.19 -2.03 14.43
CA GLU A 87 -5.86 -1.74 14.98
C GLU A 87 -4.74 -1.84 13.93
N THR A 88 -3.85 -0.84 13.90
CA THR A 88 -2.68 -0.84 13.01
C THR A 88 -1.72 -1.99 13.32
N SER A 89 -1.43 -2.80 12.30
CA SER A 89 -0.52 -3.94 12.40
C SER A 89 0.69 -3.85 11.46
N HIS A 90 0.58 -3.09 10.37
CA HIS A 90 1.61 -2.94 9.33
C HIS A 90 2.33 -1.61 9.47
N TYR A 91 3.65 -1.64 9.34
CA TYR A 91 4.54 -0.49 9.49
C TYR A 91 5.64 -0.57 8.44
N ALA A 92 6.18 0.57 8.04
CA ALA A 92 7.37 0.66 7.20
C ALA A 92 8.15 1.90 7.60
N LEU A 93 9.47 1.87 7.44
CA LEU A 93 10.27 3.09 7.55
C LEU A 93 10.07 3.94 6.30
N VAL A 94 9.97 5.26 6.49
CA VAL A 94 9.96 6.21 5.38
C VAL A 94 11.37 6.24 4.79
N PRO A 95 11.55 5.91 3.50
CA PRO A 95 12.86 6.00 2.85
C PRO A 95 13.41 7.42 2.94
N ASN A 96 14.71 7.56 3.19
CA ASN A 96 15.41 8.85 3.26
C ASN A 96 14.83 9.85 4.27
N ALA A 97 14.16 9.37 5.32
CA ALA A 97 13.68 10.23 6.40
C ALA A 97 14.85 10.98 7.06
N SER A 98 14.63 12.26 7.39
CA SER A 98 15.63 13.05 8.11
C SER A 98 15.96 12.39 9.46
N PRO A 99 17.24 12.29 9.86
CA PRO A 99 17.60 11.72 11.15
C PRO A 99 16.95 12.47 12.30
N VAL A 100 16.19 11.76 13.14
CA VAL A 100 15.59 12.33 14.35
C VAL A 100 16.39 11.86 15.57
N PRO A 101 16.89 12.76 16.43
CA PRO A 101 17.63 12.38 17.63
C PRO A 101 16.69 11.71 18.64
N LEU A 102 16.71 10.38 18.67
CA LEU A 102 16.00 9.59 19.67
C LEU A 102 16.69 9.74 21.03
N ARG A 103 15.93 10.09 22.08
CA ARG A 103 16.46 10.19 23.45
C ARG A 103 16.39 8.87 24.21
N LEU A 104 15.31 8.12 24.03
CA LEU A 104 15.06 6.87 24.74
C LEU A 104 15.90 5.73 24.16
N SER A 105 16.58 4.98 25.02
CA SER A 105 17.37 3.80 24.63
C SER A 105 16.50 2.71 23.99
N SER A 106 15.29 2.50 24.51
CA SER A 106 14.32 1.55 23.95
C SER A 106 13.93 1.88 22.50
N ALA A 107 13.69 3.16 22.21
CA ALA A 107 13.37 3.61 20.84
C ALA A 107 14.56 3.42 19.89
N LYS A 108 15.79 3.72 20.35
CA LYS A 108 17.02 3.48 19.57
C LYS A 108 17.19 1.99 19.25
N ASN A 109 17.03 1.14 20.27
CA ASN A 109 17.19 -0.31 20.12
C ASN A 109 16.17 -0.86 19.12
N LEU A 110 14.91 -0.45 19.23
CA LEU A 110 13.87 -0.85 18.31
C LEU A 110 14.16 -0.39 16.87
N LEU A 111 14.54 0.87 16.66
CA LEU A 111 14.91 1.38 15.35
C LEU A 111 16.10 0.61 14.75
N ASN A 112 17.09 0.24 15.57
CA ASN A 112 18.22 -0.58 15.14
C ASN A 112 17.78 -2.00 14.73
N VAL A 113 16.85 -2.61 15.47
CA VAL A 113 16.25 -3.91 15.11
C VAL A 113 15.51 -3.80 13.78
N ILE A 114 14.71 -2.74 13.59
CA ILE A 114 13.98 -2.51 12.33
C ILE A 114 14.94 -2.33 11.16
N ASN A 115 15.94 -1.45 11.29
CA ASN A 115 16.93 -1.21 10.25
C ASN A 115 17.72 -2.48 9.89
N LYS A 116 18.12 -3.28 10.89
CA LYS A 116 18.90 -4.50 10.66
C LYS A 116 18.12 -5.60 9.95
N ASN A 117 16.82 -5.74 10.25
CA ASN A 117 16.03 -6.88 9.79
C ASN A 117 15.12 -6.56 8.59
N PHE A 118 14.67 -5.31 8.46
CA PHE A 118 13.69 -4.92 7.44
C PHE A 118 14.17 -3.75 6.58
N GLY A 119 14.97 -2.84 7.13
CA GLY A 119 15.31 -1.60 6.43
C GLY A 119 14.04 -0.81 6.11
N THR A 120 13.85 -0.48 4.83
CA THR A 120 12.64 0.20 4.31
C THR A 120 11.52 -0.76 3.92
N LEU A 121 11.73 -2.08 3.98
CA LEU A 121 10.66 -3.04 3.69
C LEU A 121 9.59 -3.00 4.79
N PRO A 122 8.29 -3.15 4.42
CA PRO A 122 7.22 -3.25 5.40
C PRO A 122 7.40 -4.44 6.35
N PHE A 123 7.01 -4.25 7.61
CA PHE A 123 7.00 -5.26 8.65
C PHE A 123 5.70 -5.19 9.47
N CYS A 124 5.50 -6.16 10.36
CA CYS A 124 4.36 -6.17 11.26
C CYS A 124 4.77 -6.53 12.70
N ARG A 125 3.88 -6.27 13.65
CA ARG A 125 4.10 -6.56 15.09
C ARG A 125 4.55 -8.01 15.34
N ARG A 126 3.91 -8.97 14.68
CA ARG A 126 4.27 -10.40 14.76
C ARG A 126 5.71 -10.70 14.37
N TYR A 127 6.32 -9.89 13.49
CA TYR A 127 7.72 -10.08 13.11
C TYR A 127 8.66 -9.59 14.20
N LEU A 128 8.31 -8.49 14.87
CA LEU A 128 9.03 -8.03 16.06
C LEU A 128 8.93 -9.04 17.21
N ASP A 129 7.75 -9.63 17.43
CA ASP A 129 7.55 -10.68 18.43
C ASP A 129 8.47 -11.89 18.17
N ARG A 130 8.57 -12.32 16.91
CA ARG A 130 9.46 -13.43 16.50
C ARG A 130 10.94 -13.11 16.67
N LEU A 131 11.32 -11.83 16.64
CA LEU A 131 12.66 -11.35 16.95
C LEU A 131 12.90 -11.16 18.45
N GLY A 132 11.95 -11.60 19.29
CA GLY A 132 12.03 -11.50 20.75
C GLY A 132 11.88 -10.07 21.29
N GLN A 133 11.35 -9.14 20.49
CA GLN A 133 11.06 -7.80 20.99
C GLN A 133 9.81 -7.83 21.87
N ASP A 134 9.85 -7.15 23.01
CA ASP A 134 8.72 -6.95 23.90
C ASP A 134 8.50 -5.46 24.18
N LYS A 135 7.32 -5.10 24.71
CA LYS A 135 6.98 -3.75 25.19
C LYS A 135 7.28 -2.61 24.19
N TYR A 136 7.30 -2.92 22.89
CA TYR A 136 7.72 -2.01 21.82
C TYR A 136 6.57 -1.14 21.28
N LEU A 137 5.32 -1.36 21.72
CA LEU A 137 4.14 -0.68 21.17
C LEU A 137 4.23 0.84 21.24
N LEU A 138 4.81 1.40 22.30
CA LEU A 138 5.03 2.85 22.41
C LEU A 138 6.03 3.35 21.35
N GLY A 139 7.00 2.53 20.97
CA GLY A 139 8.04 2.87 19.99
C GLY A 139 7.58 2.75 18.52
N VAL A 140 6.45 2.09 18.24
CA VAL A 140 5.85 2.00 16.90
C VAL A 140 4.54 2.78 16.78
N ARG A 141 4.20 3.62 17.77
CA ARG A 141 2.97 4.40 17.75
C ARG A 141 3.05 5.48 16.67
N ARG A 142 1.96 5.62 15.90
CA ARG A 142 1.79 6.67 14.87
C ARG A 142 1.75 8.05 15.51
#